data_AF-A0A9X3Q315-F1
#
_entry.id   AF-A0A9X3Q315-F1
#
_cell.length_a   1.000
_cell.length_b   1.000
_cell.length_c   1.000
_cell.angle_alpha   90.00
_cell.angle_beta   90.00
_cell.angle_gamma   90.00
#
_symmetry.space_group_name_H-M   'P 1'
#
loop_
_entity.id
_entity.type
_entity.pdbx_description
1 polymer ?
#
loop_
_entity_poly.entity_id
_entity_poly.type
_entity_poly.pdbx_seq_one_letter_code
_entity_poly.pdbx_strand_id
1 'polypeptide(L)' 'MGACQGRDPKGKPVRYRVSEVKDKTVILDYNHPLAGKTLYFDVKVLDIK' A
#
# COMPACT_ATOMS: atom_id res chain seq x y z
N MET A 1 2.33 -8.72 -12.63
CA MET A 1 2.74 -7.57 -11.80
C MET A 1 2.83 -8.03 -10.36
N GLY A 2 4.05 -8.23 -9.84
CA GLY A 2 4.30 -8.78 -8.51
C GLY A 2 4.31 -7.70 -7.43
N ALA A 3 3.75 -8.01 -6.25
CA ALA A 3 3.96 -7.18 -5.07
C ALA A 3 5.39 -7.38 -4.58
N CYS A 4 6.15 -6.30 -4.47
CA CYS A 4 7.51 -6.33 -3.94
C CYS A 4 7.48 -6.03 -2.44
N GLN A 5 8.33 -6.71 -1.68
CA GLN A 5 8.44 -6.55 -0.23
C GLN A 5 9.82 -5.99 0.10
N GLY A 6 9.85 -4.90 0.88
CA GLY A 6 11.07 -4.32 1.43
C GLY A 6 10.94 -4.11 2.93
N ARG A 7 11.93 -3.47 3.55
CA ARG A 7 11.92 -3.12 4.98
C ARG A 7 12.03 -1.61 5.14
N ASP A 8 11.28 -1.05 6.08
CA ASP A 8 11.44 0.35 6.48
C ASP A 8 12.70 0.52 7.37
N PRO A 9 13.09 1.75 7.72
CA PRO A 9 14.24 1.99 8.61
C PRO A 9 14.11 1.37 10.01
N LYS A 10 12.91 0.94 10.42
CA LYS A 10 12.62 0.25 11.68
C LYS A 10 12.56 -1.28 11.50
N GLY A 11 12.89 -1.79 10.31
CA GLY A 11 12.87 -3.22 9.97
C GLY A 11 11.49 -3.78 9.66
N LYS A 12 10.43 -2.97 9.67
CA LYS A 12 9.06 -3.44 9.41
C LYS A 12 8.88 -3.72 7.91
N PRO A 13 8.23 -4.83 7.53
CA PRO A 13 7.97 -5.11 6.13
C PRO A 13 7.02 -4.06 5.51
N VAL A 14 7.42 -3.50 4.37
CA VAL A 14 6.61 -2.58 3.57
C VAL A 14 6.29 -3.24 2.24
N ARG A 15 5.03 -3.10 1.80
CA ARG A 15 4.57 -3.56 0.49
C ARG A 15 4.52 -2.38 -0.47
N TYR A 16 5.05 -2.59 -1.67
CA TYR A 16 4.99 -1.61 -2.75
C TYR A 16 4.82 -2.33 -4.09
N ARG A 17 4.38 -1.57 -5.10
CA ARG A 17 4.28 -2.03 -6.48
C ARG A 17 5.31 -1.31 -7.33
N VAL A 18 5.82 -1.99 -8.36
CA VAL A 18 6.61 -1.33 -9.40
C VAL A 18 5.63 -0.59 -10.31
N SER A 19 5.72 0.73 -10.33
CA SER A 19 4.91 1.59 -11.20
C SER A 19 5.54 1.68 -12.59
N GLU A 20 6.88 1.85 -12.65
CA GLU A 20 7.62 2.00 -13.90
C GLU A 20 9.05 1.48 -13.74
N VAL A 21 9.61 0.89 -14.80
CA VAL A 21 11.02 0.50 -14.89
C VAL A 21 11.69 1.38 -15.93
N LYS A 22 12.77 2.08 -15.54
CA LYS A 22 13.63 2.89 -16.40
C LYS A 22 15.01 2.23 -16.50
N ASP A 23 15.84 2.70 -17.42
CA ASP A 23 17.15 2.08 -17.72
C ASP A 23 18.08 1.92 -16.50
N LYS A 24 18.00 2.84 -15.54
CA LYS A 24 18.86 2.85 -14.33
C LYS A 24 18.09 2.89 -13.01
N THR A 25 16.78 3.12 -13.07
CA THR A 25 15.96 3.38 -11.87
C THR A 25 14.61 2.71 -11.98
N VAL A 26 14.01 2.39 -10.85
CA VAL A 26 12.64 1.89 -10.76
C VAL A 26 11.79 2.87 -9.97
N ILE A 27 10.60 3.17 -10.47
CA ILE A 27 9.62 3.98 -9.74
C ILE A 27 8.72 3.03 -8.95
N LEU A 28 8.70 3.22 -7.64
CA LEU A 28 7.92 2.40 -6.72
C LEU A 28 6.69 3.18 -6.24
N ASP A 29 5.54 2.51 -6.26
CA ASP A 29 4.28 3.02 -5.72
C ASP A 29 4.02 2.40 -4.34
N TYR A 30 3.93 3.27 -3.34
CA TYR A 30 3.65 2.94 -1.93
C TYR A 30 2.21 3.29 -1.52
N ASN A 31 1.38 3.76 -2.45
CA ASN A 31 0.00 4.08 -2.13
C ASN A 31 -0.75 2.83 -1.69
N HIS A 32 -1.65 3.03 -0.72
CA HIS A 32 -2.58 2.00 -0.33
C HIS A 32 -3.44 1.59 -1.54
N PRO A 33 -3.82 0.31 -1.72
CA PRO A 33 -4.65 -0.13 -2.86
C PRO A 33 -6.00 0.59 -3.02
N LEU A 34 -6.46 1.23 -1.94
CA LEU A 34 -7.71 2.01 -1.91
C LEU A 34 -7.50 3.53 -1.99
N ALA A 35 -6.27 4.01 -2.18
CA ALA A 35 -5.98 5.44 -2.32
C ALA A 35 -6.75 6.04 -3.51
N GLY A 36 -7.37 7.19 -3.29
CA GLY A 36 -8.17 7.89 -4.31
C GLY A 36 -9.54 7.28 -4.62
N LYS A 37 -9.94 6.20 -3.95
CA LYS A 37 -11.29 5.61 -4.11
C LYS A 37 -12.25 6.23 -3.09
N THR A 38 -13.46 6.59 -3.54
CA THR A 38 -14.58 6.82 -2.62
C THR A 38 -14.99 5.48 -2.01
N LEU A 39 -14.95 5.39 -0.69
CA LEU A 39 -15.28 4.16 0.03
C LEU A 39 -16.66 4.29 0.66
N TYR A 40 -17.50 3.28 0.43
CA TYR A 40 -18.81 3.14 1.06
C TYR A 40 -18.72 2.02 2.07
N PHE A 41 -19.09 2.32 3.31
CA PHE A 41 -19.09 1.36 4.40
C PHE A 41 -20.48 1.30 4.99
N ASP A 42 -20.98 0.08 5.20
CA ASP A 42 -22.09 -0.20 6.10
C ASP A 42 -21.51 -0.75 7.39
N VAL A 43 -21.68 -0.02 8.49
CA VAL A 43 -21.00 -0.29 9.76
C VAL A 43 -22.02 -0.41 10.87
N LYS A 44 -21.87 -1.46 11.69
CA LYS A 44 -22.65 -1.69 12.89
C LYS A 44 -21.76 -1.60 14.12
N VAL A 45 -22.13 -0.74 15.07
CA VAL A 45 -21.45 -0.65 16.37
C VAL A 45 -21.92 -1.83 17.23
N LEU A 46 -20.97 -2.66 17.69
CA LEU A 46 -21.27 -3.86 18.45
C LEU A 46 -21.27 -3.62 19.96
N ASP A 47 -20.40 -2.75 20.45
CA ASP A 47 -20.24 -2.42 21.87
C ASP A 47 -19.45 -1.10 22.02
N ILE A 48 -19.67 -0.37 23.12
CA ILE A 48 -18.85 0.79 23.53
C ILE A 48 -18.55 0.63 25.02
N LYS A 49 -17.25 0.67 25.38
CA LYS A 49 -16.77 0.56 26.76
C LYS A 49 -16.33 1.91 27.33
#